data_AF-A0A286TXL1-F1
#
_entry.id   AF-A0A286TXL1-F1
#
_cell.length_a   1.000
_cell.length_b   1.000
_cell.length_c   1.000
_cell.angle_alpha   90.00
_cell.angle_beta   90.00
_cell.angle_gamma   90.00
#
_symmetry.space_group_name_H-M   'P 1'
#
loop_
_entity.id
_entity.type
_entity.pdbx_description
1 polymer ?
#
loop_
_entity_poly.entity_id
_entity_poly.type
_entity_poly.pdbx_seq_one_letter_code
_entity_poly.pdbx_strand_id
1 'polypeptide(L)'
;MKHKSTSNIKKYSNRLKLEKSPYLLQHADNPVDWYAWGPDAFEKARQENKPIFLSIGYSTCHWCHVMAHESFEDPEVARLMNEVFICIKVDREERQDIDNIYMRVSR
;
A
#
# COMPACT_ATOMS: atom_id res chain seq x y z
N MET A 1 -8.65 39.41 -13.69
CA MET A 1 -7.88 38.15 -13.82
C MET A 1 -6.80 38.08 -12.76
N LYS A 2 -7.00 37.34 -11.66
CA LYS A 2 -5.92 36.76 -10.83
C LYS A 2 -6.48 35.49 -10.17
N HIS A 3 -6.28 34.36 -10.83
CA HIS A 3 -6.40 33.04 -10.20
C HIS A 3 -5.24 32.88 -9.21
N LYS A 4 -5.55 32.65 -7.94
CA LYS A 4 -4.65 31.97 -7.00
C LYS A 4 -5.47 30.87 -6.36
N SER A 5 -5.43 29.66 -6.95
CA SER A 5 -5.89 28.46 -6.27
C SER A 5 -4.83 28.09 -5.24
N THR A 6 -5.19 28.22 -3.97
CA THR A 6 -4.48 27.55 -2.88
C THR A 6 -4.88 26.08 -2.95
N SER A 7 -4.07 25.24 -3.60
CA SER A 7 -4.24 23.79 -3.53
C SER A 7 -3.92 23.34 -2.11
N ASN A 8 -4.94 23.04 -1.31
CA ASN A 8 -4.81 22.27 -0.08
C ASN A 8 -4.34 20.87 -0.45
N ILE A 9 -3.03 20.63 -0.45
CA ILE A 9 -2.48 19.28 -0.65
C ILE A 9 -2.84 18.48 0.60
N LYS A 10 -3.80 17.57 0.47
CA LYS A 10 -4.20 16.67 1.54
C LYS A 10 -3.04 15.70 1.76
N LYS A 11 -2.32 15.87 2.87
CA LYS A 11 -1.21 14.98 3.23
C LYS A 11 -1.78 13.70 3.82
N TYR A 12 -1.69 12.59 3.08
CA TYR A 12 -2.07 11.27 3.57
C TYR A 12 -0.95 10.70 4.42
N SER A 13 -1.28 9.85 5.39
CA SER A 13 -0.31 9.19 6.24
C SER A 13 -0.92 7.89 6.75
N ASN A 14 -0.32 6.77 6.38
CA ASN A 14 -0.76 5.44 6.80
C ASN A 14 0.24 4.82 7.81
N ARG A 15 0.07 3.53 8.12
CA ARG A 15 0.83 2.83 9.17
C ARG A 15 2.28 2.56 8.76
N LEU A 16 2.60 2.56 7.47
CA LEU A 16 3.95 2.26 6.98
C LEU A 16 5.00 3.28 7.43
N LYS A 17 4.60 4.47 7.92
CA LYS A 17 5.52 5.44 8.53
C LYS A 17 6.28 4.92 9.75
N LEU A 18 5.83 3.82 10.34
CA LEU A 18 6.45 3.18 11.49
C LEU A 18 7.45 2.08 11.08
N GLU A 19 7.49 1.73 9.80
CA GLU A 19 8.38 0.70 9.28
C GLU A 19 9.81 1.21 9.10
N LYS A 20 10.75 0.26 9.02
CA LYS A 20 12.16 0.56 8.77
C LYS A 20 12.56 0.38 7.31
N SER A 21 11.85 -0.48 6.58
CA SER A 21 12.08 -0.70 5.15
C SER A 21 11.99 0.62 4.38
N PRO A 22 13.06 1.02 3.65
CA PRO A 22 13.00 2.17 2.76
C PRO A 22 11.90 2.05 1.71
N TYR A 23 11.63 0.83 1.23
CA TYR A 23 10.57 0.56 0.26
C TYR A 23 9.17 0.80 0.84
N LEU A 24 8.91 0.32 2.07
CA LEU A 24 7.61 0.56 2.72
C LEU A 24 7.42 2.04 3.07
N LEU A 25 8.47 2.72 3.53
CA LEU A 25 8.43 4.14 3.85
C LEU A 25 8.10 5.02 2.64
N GLN A 26 8.51 4.63 1.43
CA GLN A 26 8.12 5.34 0.19
C GLN A 26 6.61 5.35 -0.05
N HIS A 27 5.86 4.39 0.51
CA HIS A 27 4.41 4.29 0.38
C HIS A 27 3.65 4.84 1.60
N ALA A 28 4.35 5.42 2.59
CA ALA A 28 3.74 5.87 3.86
C ALA A 28 2.78 7.05 3.71
N ASP A 29 2.97 7.87 2.67
CA ASP A 29 2.14 9.03 2.37
C ASP A 29 1.13 8.76 1.23
N ASN A 30 0.97 7.49 0.82
CA ASN A 30 -0.07 7.13 -0.15
C ASN A 30 -1.47 7.21 0.48
N PRO A 31 -2.51 7.62 -0.27
CA PRO A 31 -3.90 7.64 0.19
C PRO A 31 -4.48 6.26 0.49
N VAL A 32 -3.90 5.18 -0.05
CA VAL A 32 -4.26 3.80 0.34
C VAL A 32 -3.88 3.56 1.81
N ASP A 33 -4.79 2.99 2.58
CA ASP A 33 -4.63 2.69 4.02
C ASP A 33 -3.77 1.43 4.22
N TRP A 34 -2.49 1.53 3.86
CA TRP A 34 -1.57 0.41 3.91
C TRP A 34 -1.29 -0.07 5.34
N TYR A 35 -1.31 -1.40 5.48
CA TYR A 35 -0.73 -2.15 6.58
C TYR A 35 0.57 -2.81 6.13
N ALA A 36 1.54 -2.92 7.04
CA ALA A 36 2.61 -3.88 6.89
C ALA A 36 2.07 -5.31 7.12
N TRP A 37 2.82 -6.31 6.67
CA TRP A 37 2.47 -7.70 6.97
C TRP A 37 2.53 -7.97 8.47
N GLY A 38 1.39 -8.32 9.07
CA GLY A 38 1.33 -8.60 10.49
C GLY A 38 -0.08 -8.96 10.97
N PRO A 39 -0.21 -9.45 12.22
CA PRO A 39 -1.47 -9.91 12.80
C PRO A 39 -2.57 -8.83 12.75
N ASP A 40 -2.23 -7.57 12.97
CA ASP A 40 -3.16 -6.44 12.98
C ASP A 40 -3.97 -6.33 11.67
N ALA A 41 -3.34 -6.58 10.52
CA ALA A 41 -4.01 -6.52 9.23
C ALA A 41 -4.99 -7.69 9.05
N PHE A 42 -4.58 -8.90 9.45
CA PHE A 42 -5.42 -10.10 9.36
C PHE A 42 -6.58 -10.07 10.34
N GLU A 43 -6.35 -9.53 11.55
CA GLU A 43 -7.40 -9.35 12.53
C GLU A 43 -8.44 -8.34 12.03
N LYS A 44 -8.00 -7.19 11.50
CA LYS A 44 -8.92 -6.22 10.90
C LYS A 44 -9.71 -6.80 9.74
N ALA A 45 -9.07 -7.55 8.84
CA ALA A 45 -9.75 -8.22 7.73
C ALA A 45 -10.85 -9.18 8.22
N ARG A 46 -10.58 -9.92 9.30
CA ARG A 46 -11.56 -10.82 9.93
C ARG A 46 -12.70 -10.05 10.60
N GLN A 47 -12.39 -9.00 11.35
CA GLN A 47 -13.37 -8.18 12.06
C GLN A 47 -14.30 -7.44 11.10
N GLU A 48 -13.76 -6.87 10.03
CA GLU A 48 -14.54 -6.14 9.01
C GLU A 48 -15.14 -7.06 7.93
N ASN A 49 -14.81 -8.35 7.95
CA ASN A 49 -15.18 -9.31 6.91
C ASN A 49 -14.83 -8.81 5.49
N LYS A 50 -13.63 -8.23 5.34
CA LYS A 50 -13.12 -7.68 4.08
C LYS A 50 -12.01 -8.54 3.51
N PRO A 51 -11.96 -8.73 2.17
CA PRO A 51 -10.83 -9.37 1.52
C PRO A 51 -9.52 -8.60 1.73
N ILE A 52 -8.40 -9.32 1.63
CA ILE A 52 -7.06 -8.74 1.70
C ILE A 52 -6.56 -8.46 0.28
N PHE A 53 -6.11 -7.23 0.05
CA PHE A 53 -5.32 -6.87 -1.13
C PHE A 53 -3.83 -6.92 -0.75
N LEU A 54 -3.12 -7.95 -1.21
CA LEU A 54 -1.70 -8.15 -0.92
C LEU A 54 -0.83 -7.63 -2.07
N SER A 55 0.00 -6.62 -1.81
CA SER A 55 0.94 -6.05 -2.78
C SER A 55 2.39 -6.23 -2.32
N ILE A 56 3.07 -7.20 -2.95
CA ILE A 56 4.48 -7.52 -2.70
C ILE A 56 5.34 -6.79 -3.74
N GLY A 57 6.39 -6.11 -3.31
CA GLY A 57 7.33 -5.44 -4.20
C GLY A 57 8.70 -5.25 -3.57
N TYR A 58 9.59 -4.56 -4.29
CA TYR A 58 10.95 -4.26 -3.85
C TYR A 58 11.41 -2.94 -4.49
N SER A 59 12.45 -2.34 -3.91
CA SER A 59 12.90 -0.96 -4.21
C SER A 59 13.29 -0.68 -5.67
N THR A 60 13.71 -1.69 -6.43
CA THR A 60 14.16 -1.55 -7.83
C THR A 60 13.16 -2.09 -8.85
N CYS A 61 11.93 -2.38 -8.42
CA CYS A 61 10.88 -2.89 -9.29
C CYS A 61 10.25 -1.76 -10.14
N HIS A 62 10.52 -1.75 -11.45
CA HIS A 62 9.99 -0.74 -12.37
C HIS A 62 8.44 -0.66 -12.36
N TRP A 63 7.76 -1.80 -12.44
CA TRP A 63 6.30 -1.85 -12.48
C TRP A 63 5.63 -1.51 -11.14
N CYS A 64 6.35 -1.69 -10.03
CA CYS A 64 5.87 -1.29 -8.71
C CYS A 64 5.77 0.23 -8.59
N HIS A 65 6.71 0.97 -9.21
CA HIS A 65 6.65 2.43 -9.28
C HIS A 65 5.55 2.93 -10.21
N VAL A 66 5.36 2.31 -11.38
CA VAL A 66 4.28 2.66 -12.32
C VAL A 66 2.91 2.47 -11.64
N MET A 67 2.68 1.30 -11.02
CA MET A 67 1.44 1.03 -10.30
C MET A 67 1.21 1.97 -9.11
N ALA A 68 2.28 2.34 -8.40
CA ALA A 68 2.16 3.28 -7.30
C ALA A 68 1.71 4.67 -7.78
N HIS A 69 2.36 5.19 -8.80
CA HIS A 69 2.07 6.52 -9.36
C HIS A 69 0.70 6.59 -10.04
N GLU A 70 0.31 5.56 -10.79
CA GLU A 70 -0.95 5.57 -11.56
C GLU A 70 -2.16 5.13 -10.75
N SER A 71 -1.99 4.49 -9.59
CA SER A 71 -3.10 3.90 -8.84
C SER A 71 -3.03 4.17 -7.35
N PHE A 72 -1.92 3.88 -6.67
CA PHE A 72 -1.88 3.99 -5.20
C PHE A 72 -1.78 5.43 -4.69
N GLU A 73 -1.34 6.36 -5.53
CA GLU A 73 -1.31 7.81 -5.25
C GLU A 73 -2.61 8.51 -5.64
N ASP A 74 -3.45 7.88 -6.46
CA ASP A 74 -4.73 8.44 -6.88
C ASP A 74 -5.78 8.35 -5.75
N PRO A 75 -6.35 9.48 -5.29
CA PRO A 75 -7.31 9.47 -4.18
C PRO A 75 -8.63 8.73 -4.48
N GLU A 76 -9.07 8.66 -5.73
CA GLU A 76 -10.31 7.99 -6.11
C GLU A 76 -10.13 6.47 -6.08
N VAL A 77 -9.04 5.98 -6.68
CA VAL A 77 -8.64 4.57 -6.64
C VAL A 77 -8.41 4.14 -5.19
N ALA A 78 -7.65 4.92 -4.42
CA ALA A 78 -7.39 4.62 -3.02
C ALA A 78 -8.66 4.58 -2.18
N ARG A 79 -9.64 5.45 -2.44
CA ARG A 79 -10.94 5.42 -1.76
C ARG A 79 -11.66 4.09 -2.02
N LEU A 80 -11.72 3.65 -3.27
CA LEU A 80 -12.32 2.36 -3.64
C LEU A 80 -11.59 1.19 -3.00
N MET A 81 -10.25 1.20 -3.02
CA MET A 81 -9.44 0.17 -2.39
C MET A 81 -9.69 0.09 -0.88
N ASN A 82 -9.71 1.23 -0.18
CA ASN A 82 -9.92 1.29 1.26
C ASN A 82 -11.36 0.90 1.67
N GLU A 83 -12.34 1.11 0.79
CA GLU A 83 -13.73 0.70 1.02
C GLU A 83 -13.87 -0.83 0.95
N VAL A 84 -13.19 -1.46 -0.01
CA VAL A 84 -13.38 -2.88 -0.34
C VAL A 84 -12.38 -3.81 0.35
N PHE A 85 -11.14 -3.36 0.58
CA PHE A 85 -10.04 -4.23 1.00
C PHE A 85 -9.36 -3.77 2.29
N ILE A 86 -8.74 -4.74 2.98
CA ILE A 86 -7.60 -4.47 3.84
C ILE A 86 -6.33 -4.58 2.99
N CYS A 87 -5.67 -3.45 2.77
CA CYS A 87 -4.50 -3.35 1.89
C CYS A 87 -3.21 -3.63 2.67
N ILE A 88 -2.45 -4.64 2.24
CA ILE A 88 -1.16 -5.02 2.85
C ILE A 88 -0.03 -4.81 1.85
N LYS A 89 0.99 -4.05 2.26
CA LYS A 89 2.23 -3.86 1.51
C LYS A 89 3.33 -4.72 2.13
N VAL A 90 4.09 -5.43 1.28
CA VAL A 90 5.21 -6.28 1.72
C VAL A 90 6.45 -5.89 0.94
N ASP A 91 7.55 -5.70 1.67
CA ASP A 91 8.89 -5.64 1.11
C ASP A 91 9.44 -7.05 0.93
N ARG A 92 9.64 -7.44 -0.32
CA ARG A 92 10.23 -8.72 -0.70
C ARG A 92 11.67 -8.86 -0.19
N GLU A 93 12.43 -7.78 -0.11
CA GLU A 93 13.84 -7.82 0.32
C GLU A 93 13.94 -8.22 1.80
N GLU A 94 12.98 -7.81 2.62
CA GLU A 94 12.87 -8.19 4.03
C GLU A 94 12.11 -9.52 4.23
N ARG A 95 11.15 -9.84 3.36
CA ARG A 95 10.23 -11.00 3.51
C ARG A 95 10.18 -11.91 2.29
N GLN A 96 11.35 -12.43 1.90
CA GLN A 96 11.48 -13.43 0.83
C GLN A 96 10.65 -14.69 1.09
N ASP A 97 10.42 -15.05 2.36
CA ASP A 97 9.57 -16.17 2.76
C ASP A 97 8.13 -16.02 2.26
N ILE A 98 7.55 -14.83 2.39
CA ILE A 98 6.19 -14.52 1.93
C ILE A 98 6.12 -14.56 0.41
N ASP A 99 7.06 -13.86 -0.26
CA ASP A 99 7.13 -13.80 -1.72
C ASP A 99 7.18 -15.20 -2.34
N ASN A 100 8.04 -16.07 -1.79
CA ASN A 100 8.19 -17.44 -2.26
C ASN A 100 6.91 -18.27 -2.11
N ILE A 101 6.11 -18.08 -1.06
CA ILE A 101 4.84 -18.79 -0.89
C ILE A 101 3.88 -18.39 -2.01
N TYR A 102 3.67 -17.10 -2.23
CA TYR A 102 2.69 -16.61 -3.21
C TYR A 102 3.14 -16.82 -4.66
N MET A 103 4.45 -16.84 -4.93
CA MET A 103 5.00 -17.20 -6.23
C MET A 103 4.90 -18.70 -6.54
N ARG A 104 4.94 -19.59 -5.54
CA ARG A 104 4.78 -21.04 -5.74
C ARG A 104 3.35 -21.45 -6.05
N VAL A 105 2.37 -20.75 -5.51
CA VAL A 105 0.93 -21.04 -5.73
C VAL A 105 0.43 -20.50 -7.08
N SER A 106 1.19 -19.58 -7.69
CA SER A 106 0.86 -18.94 -8.97
C SER A 106 1.51 -19.62 -10.19
N ARG A 107 2.03 -20.84 -10.04
CA ARG A 107 2.61 -21.66 -11.12
C ARG A 107 1.78 -22.90 -11.40
#